data_AF-A0A7W1UJL4-F1
#
_entry.id   AF-A0A7W1UJL4-F1
#
_cell.length_a   1.000
_cell.length_b   1.000
_cell.length_c   1.000
_cell.angle_alpha   90.00
_cell.angle_beta   90.00
_cell.angle_gamma   90.00
#
_symmetry.space_group_name_H-M   'P 1'
#
loop_
_entity.id
_entity.type
_entity.pdbx_description
1 polymer ?
#
loop_
_entity_poly.entity_id
_entity_poly.type
_entity_poly.pdbx_seq_one_letter_code
_entity_poly.pdbx_strand_id
1 'polypeptide(L)'
;MRLLFLSFACLLALLPIEAASGQEPGETHPVAEAARLRDARDFPAAAAVLRKHLEQHPYDGEATRMLAQTLYWGGAIKEAEAVYEAGLAQHPDDTRLRLDFARMLIESGRSPARARVLLTPLRADQHAAAEAESLLGSLAYWQGDLTAASRHFERALRHSAENGEAARQLGEIRTLAAPWLRLGGEMRRDDQPLQHLTGSAEAGWYLTPLHSVAVRVQPQRLVAGDTGENLLAGEARLGGYWPAARLETEAGVGAL
;
A
#
# COMPACT_ATOMS: atom_id res chain seq x y z
N MET A 1 -80.09 -19.75 -58.35
CA MET A 1 -80.99 -19.71 -57.18
C MET A 1 -80.12 -19.62 -55.93
N ARG A 2 -80.26 -18.53 -55.15
CA ARG A 2 -79.68 -18.24 -53.82
C ARG A 2 -78.16 -17.97 -53.77
N LEU A 3 -77.61 -17.03 -53.01
CA LEU A 3 -78.07 -15.83 -52.28
C LEU A 3 -76.78 -15.13 -51.81
N LEU A 4 -76.82 -13.80 -51.75
CA LEU A 4 -75.84 -12.91 -51.12
C LEU A 4 -75.38 -13.37 -49.72
N PHE A 5 -74.13 -13.08 -49.36
CA PHE A 5 -73.81 -12.41 -48.09
C PHE A 5 -72.53 -11.56 -48.25
N LEU A 6 -72.67 -10.26 -48.01
CA LEU A 6 -71.58 -9.32 -47.74
C LEU A 6 -70.92 -9.69 -46.41
N SER A 7 -69.59 -9.66 -46.35
CA SER A 7 -68.87 -9.34 -45.11
C SER A 7 -67.65 -8.46 -45.43
N PHE A 8 -67.77 -7.20 -45.02
CA PHE A 8 -66.75 -6.18 -45.03
C PHE A 8 -65.97 -6.29 -43.72
N ALA A 9 -64.63 -6.37 -43.74
CA ALA A 9 -63.75 -5.76 -42.73
C ALA A 9 -62.26 -6.12 -42.91
N CYS A 10 -61.47 -5.06 -43.15
CA CYS A 10 -60.13 -4.80 -42.62
C CYS A 10 -59.04 -5.88 -42.75
N LEU A 11 -58.31 -5.82 -43.86
CA LEU A 11 -56.94 -6.31 -43.96
C LEU A 11 -55.99 -5.30 -43.25
N LEU A 12 -55.71 -5.50 -41.96
CA LEU A 12 -54.67 -4.77 -41.24
C LEU A 12 -53.32 -5.37 -41.60
N ALA A 13 -52.63 -4.74 -42.56
CA ALA A 13 -51.23 -5.01 -42.84
C ALA A 13 -50.38 -4.59 -41.63
N LEU A 14 -49.94 -5.58 -40.84
CA LEU A 14 -48.91 -5.42 -39.83
C LEU A 14 -47.58 -5.10 -40.54
N LEU A 15 -47.29 -3.81 -40.73
CA LEU A 15 -45.94 -3.34 -40.96
C LEU A 15 -45.15 -3.51 -39.65
N PRO A 16 -43.99 -4.17 -39.65
CA PRO A 16 -43.12 -4.16 -38.48
C PRO A 16 -42.69 -2.71 -38.25
N ILE A 17 -43.14 -2.13 -37.14
CA ILE A 17 -42.55 -0.91 -36.60
C ILE A 17 -41.19 -1.34 -36.06
N GLU A 18 -40.17 -1.26 -36.91
CA GLU A 18 -38.80 -1.14 -36.45
C GLU A 18 -38.75 0.15 -35.65
N ALA A 19 -38.88 0.01 -34.34
CA ALA A 19 -38.48 1.02 -33.39
C ALA A 19 -36.99 1.24 -33.62
N ALA A 20 -36.68 2.21 -34.48
CA ALA A 20 -35.37 2.82 -34.56
C ALA A 20 -35.11 3.45 -33.20
N SER A 21 -34.60 2.66 -32.26
CA SER A 21 -33.80 3.17 -31.17
C SER A 21 -32.61 3.85 -31.84
N GLY A 22 -32.68 5.17 -31.96
CA GLY A 22 -31.56 6.01 -32.31
C GLY A 22 -30.48 5.90 -31.23
N GLN A 23 -29.77 4.78 -31.21
CA GLN A 23 -28.40 4.73 -30.73
C GLN A 23 -27.56 5.18 -31.91
N GLU A 24 -27.13 6.44 -31.87
CA GLU A 24 -25.98 6.93 -32.61
C GLU A 24 -24.86 5.86 -32.57
N PRO A 25 -24.49 5.27 -33.72
CA PRO A 25 -23.40 4.32 -33.77
C PRO A 25 -22.08 5.07 -33.62
N GLY A 26 -21.47 5.00 -32.43
CA GLY A 26 -20.01 5.13 -32.29
C GLY A 26 -19.42 6.49 -31.89
N GLU A 27 -20.10 7.33 -31.11
CA GLU A 27 -19.37 8.35 -30.34
C GLU A 27 -18.65 7.65 -29.18
N THR A 28 -17.40 7.24 -29.42
CA THR A 28 -16.47 6.89 -28.35
C THR A 28 -16.30 8.11 -27.46
N HIS A 29 -16.98 8.14 -26.31
CA HIS A 29 -16.83 9.17 -25.30
C HIS A 29 -15.33 9.40 -25.04
N PRO A 30 -14.77 10.61 -25.18
CA PRO A 30 -13.32 10.86 -25.15
C PRO A 30 -12.62 10.26 -23.92
N VAL A 31 -13.29 10.31 -22.75
CA VAL A 31 -12.80 9.69 -21.51
C VAL A 31 -12.73 8.16 -21.60
N ALA A 32 -13.67 7.50 -22.28
CA ALA A 32 -13.66 6.06 -22.48
C ALA A 32 -12.55 5.64 -23.47
N GLU A 33 -12.31 6.45 -24.51
CA GLU A 33 -11.20 6.21 -25.44
C GLU A 33 -9.85 6.40 -24.75
N ALA A 34 -9.70 7.45 -23.95
CA ALA A 34 -8.50 7.66 -23.16
C ALA A 34 -8.24 6.50 -22.18
N ALA A 35 -9.29 5.96 -21.54
CA ALA A 35 -9.17 4.79 -20.68
C ALA A 35 -8.65 3.56 -21.46
N ARG A 36 -9.18 3.29 -22.66
CA ARG A 36 -8.69 2.19 -23.52
C ARG A 36 -7.23 2.36 -23.91
N LEU A 37 -6.83 3.56 -24.32
CA LEU A 37 -5.44 3.86 -24.70
C LEU A 37 -4.48 3.69 -23.51
N ARG A 38 -4.88 4.17 -22.34
CA ARG A 38 -4.13 4.03 -21.09
C ARG A 38 -3.99 2.56 -20.68
N ASP A 39 -5.05 1.77 -20.79
CA ASP A 39 -5.04 0.34 -20.48
C ASP A 39 -4.16 -0.44 -21.48
N ALA A 40 -4.07 0.03 -22.73
CA ALA A 40 -3.10 -0.42 -23.74
C ALA A 40 -1.67 0.11 -23.51
N ARG A 41 -1.44 0.88 -22.44
CA ARG A 41 -0.17 1.56 -22.08
C ARG A 41 0.30 2.63 -23.07
N ASP A 42 -0.57 3.10 -23.95
CA ASP A 42 -0.31 4.28 -24.78
C ASP A 42 -0.66 5.56 -23.99
N PHE A 43 0.16 5.86 -22.99
CA PHE A 43 -0.02 7.04 -22.14
C PHE A 43 0.05 8.36 -22.91
N PRO A 44 0.95 8.55 -23.91
CA PRO A 44 0.96 9.76 -24.71
C PRO A 44 -0.35 9.99 -25.48
N ALA A 45 -0.89 8.96 -26.14
CA ALA A 45 -2.15 9.09 -26.87
C ALA A 45 -3.33 9.35 -25.92
N ALA A 46 -3.41 8.61 -24.81
CA ALA A 46 -4.44 8.81 -23.79
C ALA A 46 -4.42 10.24 -23.25
N ALA A 47 -3.24 10.77 -22.92
CA ALA A 47 -3.09 12.13 -22.44
C ALA A 47 -3.48 13.18 -23.51
N ALA A 48 -3.19 12.93 -24.79
CA ALA A 48 -3.61 13.82 -25.87
C ALA A 48 -5.14 13.89 -26.02
N VAL A 49 -5.83 12.75 -25.94
CA VAL A 49 -7.30 12.70 -25.97
C VAL A 49 -7.91 13.46 -24.78
N LEU A 50 -7.37 13.27 -23.57
CA LEU A 50 -7.85 13.95 -22.37
C LEU A 50 -7.61 15.46 -22.40
N ARG A 51 -6.44 15.92 -22.88
CA ARG A 51 -6.17 17.36 -23.04
C ARG A 51 -7.18 18.00 -23.99
N LYS A 52 -7.44 17.39 -25.15
CA LYS A 52 -8.43 17.88 -26.12
C LYS A 52 -9.84 17.92 -25.53
N HIS A 53 -10.22 16.93 -24.73
CA HIS A 53 -11.51 16.94 -24.03
C HIS A 53 -11.60 18.10 -23.03
N LEU A 54 -10.55 18.32 -22.24
CA LEU A 54 -10.49 19.37 -21.24
C LEU A 54 -10.43 20.79 -21.84
N GLU A 55 -10.01 20.95 -23.10
CA GLU A 55 -10.14 22.24 -23.82
C GLU A 55 -11.61 22.67 -23.97
N GLN A 56 -12.51 21.70 -24.14
CA GLN A 56 -13.96 21.93 -24.29
C GLN A 56 -14.69 21.84 -22.95
N HIS A 57 -14.14 21.07 -22.01
CA HIS A 57 -14.73 20.77 -20.70
C HIS A 57 -13.74 21.05 -19.55
N PRO A 58 -13.33 22.31 -19.32
CA PRO A 58 -12.25 22.63 -18.38
C PRO A 58 -12.55 22.26 -16.93
N TYR A 59 -13.82 22.11 -16.56
CA TYR A 59 -14.29 21.76 -15.21
C TYR A 59 -14.65 20.27 -15.05
N ASP A 60 -14.24 19.40 -15.99
CA ASP A 60 -14.41 17.96 -15.85
C ASP A 60 -13.34 17.40 -14.90
N GLY A 61 -13.71 17.28 -13.62
CA GLY A 61 -12.83 16.77 -12.57
C GLY A 61 -12.38 15.32 -12.79
N GLU A 62 -13.24 14.46 -13.37
CA GLU A 62 -12.87 13.07 -13.66
C GLU A 62 -11.88 12.98 -14.82
N ALA A 63 -12.08 13.76 -15.89
CA ALA A 63 -11.11 13.85 -16.98
C ALA A 63 -9.77 14.46 -16.51
N THR A 64 -9.81 15.45 -15.62
CA THR A 64 -8.61 16.05 -15.00
C THR A 64 -7.85 15.01 -14.15
N ARG A 65 -8.57 14.26 -13.31
CA ARG A 65 -8.02 13.17 -12.50
C ARG A 65 -7.41 12.09 -13.38
N MET A 66 -8.10 11.68 -14.45
CA MET A 66 -7.61 10.68 -15.40
C MET A 66 -6.37 11.16 -16.17
N LEU A 67 -6.31 12.44 -16.54
CA LEU A 67 -5.13 13.02 -17.21
C LEU A 67 -3.92 12.96 -16.28
N ALA A 68 -4.08 13.40 -15.03
CA ALA A 68 -3.01 13.37 -14.05
C ALA A 68 -2.49 11.94 -13.79
N GLN A 69 -3.39 10.96 -13.62
CA GLN A 69 -3.02 9.54 -13.49
C GLN A 69 -2.29 9.01 -14.73
N THR A 70 -2.76 9.36 -15.92
CA THR A 70 -2.16 8.93 -17.19
C THR A 70 -0.74 9.48 -17.34
N LEU A 71 -0.53 10.75 -17.00
CA LEU A 71 0.79 11.38 -16.99
C LEU A 71 1.71 10.73 -15.96
N TYR A 72 1.19 10.42 -14.77
CA TYR A 72 1.94 9.72 -13.73
C TYR A 72 2.43 8.35 -14.20
N TRP A 73 1.54 7.51 -14.72
CA TRP A 73 1.91 6.18 -15.24
C TRP A 73 2.79 6.24 -16.49
N GLY A 74 2.67 7.30 -17.29
CA GLY A 74 3.60 7.61 -18.38
C GLY A 74 4.96 8.15 -17.94
N GLY A 75 5.21 8.31 -16.64
CA GLY A 75 6.48 8.81 -16.08
C GLY A 75 6.63 10.34 -16.11
N ALA A 76 5.65 11.08 -16.60
CA ALA A 76 5.63 12.54 -16.64
C ALA A 76 5.21 13.15 -15.28
N ILE A 77 5.95 12.80 -14.21
CA ILE A 77 5.57 13.09 -12.81
C ILE A 77 5.34 14.59 -12.55
N LYS A 78 6.19 15.47 -13.11
CA LYS A 78 6.06 16.93 -12.93
C LYS A 78 4.80 17.48 -13.60
N GLU A 79 4.44 16.95 -14.77
CA GLU A 79 3.21 17.37 -15.46
C GLU A 79 1.98 16.85 -14.71
N ALA A 80 2.02 15.60 -14.22
CA ALA A 80 0.95 15.05 -13.40
C ALA A 80 0.68 15.91 -12.16
N GLU A 81 1.74 16.31 -11.44
CA GLU A 81 1.65 17.20 -10.28
C GLU A 81 0.98 18.54 -10.65
N ALA A 82 1.38 19.17 -11.75
CA ALA A 82 0.77 20.41 -12.22
C ALA A 82 -0.72 20.25 -12.56
N VAL A 83 -1.12 19.14 -13.17
CA VAL A 83 -2.53 18.84 -13.48
C VAL A 83 -3.33 18.60 -12.18
N TYR A 84 -2.78 17.86 -11.22
CA TYR A 84 -3.43 17.66 -9.91
C TYR A 84 -3.60 18.99 -9.16
N GLU A 85 -2.61 19.87 -9.16
CA GLU A 85 -2.69 21.18 -8.51
C GLU A 85 -3.75 22.07 -9.16
N ALA A 86 -3.75 22.15 -10.50
CA ALA A 86 -4.75 22.91 -11.23
C ALA A 86 -6.17 22.35 -11.03
N GLY A 87 -6.31 21.02 -11.00
CA GLY A 87 -7.59 20.36 -10.76
C GLY A 87 -8.12 20.63 -9.35
N LEU A 88 -7.27 20.55 -8.31
CA LEU A 88 -7.69 20.85 -6.94
C LEU A 88 -7.98 22.33 -6.72
N ALA A 89 -7.35 23.24 -7.48
CA ALA A 89 -7.70 24.65 -7.44
C ALA A 89 -9.12 24.91 -7.99
N GLN A 90 -9.56 24.12 -8.97
CA GLN A 90 -10.90 24.21 -9.55
C GLN A 90 -11.94 23.42 -8.75
N HIS A 91 -11.54 22.29 -8.16
CA HIS A 91 -12.39 21.38 -7.40
C HIS A 91 -11.79 21.11 -6.01
N PRO A 92 -11.79 22.11 -5.09
CA PRO A 92 -11.12 21.99 -3.79
C PRO A 92 -11.67 20.88 -2.90
N ASP A 93 -12.93 20.50 -3.11
CA ASP A 93 -13.67 19.48 -2.35
C ASP A 93 -13.64 18.09 -3.02
N ASP A 94 -12.98 17.95 -4.19
CA ASP A 94 -12.85 16.65 -4.84
C ASP A 94 -11.90 15.75 -4.05
N THR A 95 -12.52 14.85 -3.29
CA THR A 95 -11.83 13.90 -2.42
C THR A 95 -11.04 12.86 -3.21
N ARG A 96 -11.53 12.43 -4.38
CA ARG A 96 -10.84 11.43 -5.21
C ARG A 96 -9.57 12.03 -5.81
N LEU A 97 -9.68 13.25 -6.34
CA LEU A 97 -8.53 13.97 -6.88
C LEU A 97 -7.46 14.21 -5.80
N ARG A 98 -7.88 14.55 -4.57
CA ARG A 98 -7.00 14.75 -3.42
C ARG A 98 -6.29 13.47 -2.97
N LEU A 99 -7.00 12.34 -2.93
CA LEU A 99 -6.43 11.02 -2.60
C LEU A 99 -5.42 10.57 -3.66
N ASP A 100 -5.78 10.65 -4.94
CA ASP A 100 -4.92 10.26 -6.06
C ASP A 100 -3.65 11.12 -6.13
N PHE A 101 -3.76 12.43 -5.88
CA PHE A 101 -2.60 13.30 -5.84
C PHE A 101 -1.66 12.93 -4.69
N ALA A 102 -2.22 12.72 -3.48
CA ALA A 102 -1.42 12.30 -2.34
C ALA A 102 -0.73 10.94 -2.58
N ARG A 103 -1.43 9.99 -3.19
CA ARG A 103 -0.88 8.69 -3.60
C ARG A 103 0.30 8.87 -4.56
N MET A 104 0.12 9.66 -5.61
CA MET A 104 1.19 9.96 -6.57
C MET A 104 2.42 10.56 -5.87
N LEU A 105 2.23 11.50 -4.96
CA LEU A 105 3.32 12.12 -4.19
C LEU A 105 4.06 11.09 -3.32
N ILE A 106 3.34 10.20 -2.65
CA ILE A 106 3.93 9.13 -1.82
C ILE A 106 4.72 8.15 -2.69
N GLU A 107 4.11 7.61 -3.74
CA GLU A 107 4.71 6.58 -4.61
C GLU A 107 5.91 7.13 -5.40
N SER A 108 5.89 8.40 -5.78
CA SER A 108 7.04 9.07 -6.43
C SER A 108 8.10 9.59 -5.45
N GLY A 109 7.88 9.48 -4.14
CA GLY A 109 8.75 10.06 -3.11
C GLY A 109 8.80 11.59 -3.14
N ARG A 110 7.86 12.24 -3.82
CA ARG A 110 7.79 13.71 -3.97
C ARG A 110 7.04 14.30 -2.79
N SER A 111 7.63 15.33 -2.19
CA SER A 111 6.98 16.19 -1.18
C SER A 111 6.12 15.43 -0.13
N PRO A 112 6.71 14.55 0.71
CA PRO A 112 5.99 13.85 1.79
C PRO A 112 5.11 14.75 2.68
N ALA A 113 5.57 15.98 2.92
CA ALA A 113 4.82 16.99 3.67
C ALA A 113 3.52 17.39 2.96
N ARG A 114 3.54 17.55 1.64
CA ARG A 114 2.36 17.91 0.84
C ARG A 114 1.34 16.79 0.82
N ALA A 115 1.78 15.54 0.65
CA ALA A 115 0.90 14.37 0.75
C ALA A 115 0.18 14.33 2.11
N ARG A 116 0.92 14.55 3.21
CA ARG A 116 0.34 14.60 4.56
C ARG A 116 -0.72 15.70 4.71
N VAL A 117 -0.46 16.89 4.18
CA VAL A 117 -1.42 18.02 4.18
C VAL A 117 -2.69 17.68 3.40
N LEU A 118 -2.55 17.02 2.24
CA LEU A 118 -3.70 16.60 1.44
C LEU A 118 -4.56 15.55 2.16
N LEU A 119 -3.94 14.60 2.85
CA LEU A 119 -4.63 13.46 3.49
C LEU A 119 -5.24 13.81 4.85
N THR A 120 -4.65 14.75 5.60
CA THR A 120 -5.06 15.02 6.99
C THR A 120 -6.56 15.39 7.14
N PRO A 121 -7.15 16.24 6.28
CA PRO A 121 -8.58 16.56 6.36
C PRO A 121 -9.49 15.35 6.10
N LEU A 122 -9.05 14.40 5.27
CA LEU A 122 -9.85 13.25 4.85
C LEU A 122 -9.98 12.17 5.94
N ARG A 123 -9.22 12.28 7.03
CA ARG A 123 -9.26 11.33 8.15
C ARG A 123 -10.59 11.32 8.91
N ALA A 124 -11.39 12.38 8.76
CA ALA A 124 -12.72 12.50 9.34
C ALA A 124 -13.84 12.21 8.32
N ASP A 125 -13.50 12.01 7.05
CA ASP A 125 -14.46 11.73 5.99
C ASP A 125 -14.89 10.26 6.04
N GLN A 126 -16.19 9.98 6.13
CA GLN A 126 -16.71 8.62 6.27
C GLN A 126 -16.32 7.70 5.11
N HIS A 127 -16.20 8.23 3.90
CA HIS A 127 -15.94 7.47 2.69
C HIS A 127 -14.44 7.41 2.35
N ALA A 128 -13.65 8.40 2.76
CA ALA A 128 -12.23 8.48 2.44
C ALA A 128 -11.29 8.18 3.62
N ALA A 129 -11.77 8.15 4.87
CA ALA A 129 -10.89 7.98 6.03
C ALA A 129 -10.08 6.68 6.00
N ALA A 130 -10.68 5.58 5.52
CA ALA A 130 -9.98 4.30 5.40
C ALA A 130 -8.78 4.40 4.45
N GLU A 131 -8.97 4.98 3.27
CA GLU A 131 -7.91 5.14 2.27
C GLU A 131 -6.88 6.19 2.71
N ALA A 132 -7.34 7.30 3.29
CA ALA A 132 -6.46 8.35 3.77
C ALA A 132 -5.54 7.88 4.90
N GLU A 133 -6.07 7.14 5.89
CA GLU A 133 -5.24 6.52 6.94
C GLU A 133 -4.29 5.46 6.36
N SER A 134 -4.72 4.69 5.34
CA SER A 134 -3.83 3.74 4.66
C SER A 134 -2.67 4.45 3.96
N LEU A 135 -2.92 5.52 3.22
CA LEU A 135 -1.88 6.31 2.55
C LEU A 135 -0.94 7.01 3.54
N LEU A 136 -1.46 7.51 4.67
CA LEU A 136 -0.64 8.03 5.76
C LEU A 136 0.24 6.95 6.39
N GLY A 137 -0.26 5.73 6.48
CA GLY A 137 0.49 4.55 6.90
C GLY A 137 1.64 4.24 5.94
N SER A 138 1.36 4.18 4.63
CA SER A 138 2.38 3.98 3.60
C SER A 138 3.43 5.09 3.62
N LEU A 139 3.02 6.35 3.80
CA LEU A 139 3.95 7.47 3.96
C LEU A 139 4.89 7.29 5.16
N ALA A 140 4.36 6.91 6.31
CA ALA A 140 5.18 6.63 7.50
C ALA A 140 6.09 5.41 7.32
N TYR A 141 5.60 4.38 6.62
CA TYR A 141 6.35 3.18 6.30
C TYR A 141 7.59 3.51 5.45
N TRP A 142 7.42 4.28 4.36
CA TRP A 142 8.54 4.72 3.52
C TRP A 142 9.51 5.66 4.25
N GLN A 143 9.06 6.35 5.29
CA GLN A 143 9.90 7.16 6.18
C GLN A 143 10.63 6.34 7.25
N GLY A 144 10.37 5.03 7.35
CA GLY A 144 10.94 4.13 8.35
C GLY A 144 10.29 4.22 9.74
N ASP A 145 9.25 5.04 9.91
CA ASP A 145 8.49 5.12 11.16
C ASP A 145 7.41 4.02 11.19
N LEU A 146 7.85 2.77 11.39
CA LEU A 146 6.94 1.62 11.39
C LEU A 146 5.96 1.65 12.57
N THR A 147 6.28 2.39 13.65
CA THR A 147 5.37 2.62 14.78
C THR A 147 4.19 3.48 14.34
N ALA A 148 4.46 4.63 13.69
CA ALA A 148 3.39 5.46 13.14
C ALA A 148 2.64 4.74 12.01
N ALA A 149 3.35 4.02 11.13
CA ALA A 149 2.75 3.24 10.06
C ALA A 149 1.74 2.23 10.61
N SER A 150 2.13 1.44 11.62
CA SER A 150 1.23 0.46 12.27
C SER A 150 -0.04 1.12 12.80
N ARG A 151 0.10 2.25 13.52
CA ARG A 151 -1.07 2.98 14.05
C ARG A 151 -2.00 3.45 12.94
N HIS A 152 -1.45 3.96 11.84
CA HIS A 152 -2.22 4.41 10.68
C HIS A 152 -2.95 3.26 9.99
N PHE A 153 -2.29 2.13 9.73
CA PHE A 153 -2.94 0.94 9.17
C PHE A 153 -4.02 0.37 10.09
N GLU A 154 -3.80 0.37 11.40
CA GLU A 154 -4.85 0.00 12.37
C GLU A 154 -6.04 0.97 12.35
N ARG A 155 -5.82 2.28 12.13
CA ARG A 155 -6.92 3.24 11.94
C ARG A 155 -7.69 2.94 10.65
N ALA A 156 -6.98 2.68 9.55
CA ALA A 156 -7.58 2.33 8.28
C ALA A 156 -8.49 1.09 8.41
N LEU A 157 -8.03 0.05 9.10
CA LEU A 157 -8.80 -1.18 9.35
C LEU A 157 -10.00 -0.98 10.29
N ARG A 158 -9.98 0.03 11.16
CA ARG A 158 -11.16 0.41 11.95
C ARG A 158 -12.23 1.11 11.12
N HIS A 159 -11.84 1.85 10.08
CA HIS A 159 -12.78 2.46 9.14
C HIS A 159 -13.31 1.43 8.13
N SER A 160 -12.46 0.54 7.64
CA SER A 160 -12.83 -0.55 6.75
C SER A 160 -11.97 -1.79 7.01
N ALA A 161 -12.58 -2.84 7.56
CA ALA A 161 -11.92 -4.11 7.81
C ALA A 161 -11.45 -4.81 6.52
N GLU A 162 -12.02 -4.43 5.37
CA GLU A 162 -11.70 -4.98 4.05
C GLU A 162 -10.54 -4.25 3.35
N ASN A 163 -9.91 -3.26 4.01
CA ASN A 163 -8.75 -2.57 3.45
C ASN A 163 -7.53 -3.52 3.37
N GLY A 164 -7.41 -4.22 2.24
CA GLY A 164 -6.39 -5.24 2.01
C GLY A 164 -4.96 -4.71 2.02
N GLU A 165 -4.73 -3.49 1.54
CA GLU A 165 -3.42 -2.85 1.59
C GLU A 165 -2.98 -2.59 3.04
N ALA A 166 -3.87 -2.00 3.86
CA ALA A 166 -3.59 -1.78 5.27
C ALA A 166 -3.38 -3.10 6.04
N ALA A 167 -4.18 -4.13 5.75
CA ALA A 167 -4.03 -5.45 6.36
C ALA A 167 -2.69 -6.10 6.01
N ARG A 168 -2.30 -6.06 4.73
CA ARG A 168 -1.02 -6.60 4.24
C ARG A 168 0.16 -5.90 4.89
N GLN A 169 0.20 -4.57 4.82
CA GLN A 169 1.32 -3.78 5.35
C GLN A 169 1.43 -3.90 6.88
N LEU A 170 0.31 -3.92 7.60
CA LEU A 170 0.33 -4.17 9.04
C LEU A 170 0.82 -5.58 9.38
N GLY A 171 0.47 -6.59 8.57
CA GLY A 171 0.97 -7.95 8.70
C GLY A 171 2.48 -8.05 8.51
N GLU A 172 3.02 -7.35 7.51
CA GLU A 172 4.47 -7.25 7.28
C GLU A 172 5.18 -6.62 8.47
N ILE A 173 4.69 -5.48 8.98
CA ILE A 173 5.27 -4.84 10.16
C ILE A 173 5.21 -5.77 11.38
N ARG A 174 4.09 -6.46 11.61
CA ARG A 174 3.94 -7.41 12.72
C ARG A 174 4.90 -8.60 12.60
N THR A 175 5.17 -9.05 11.39
CA THR A 175 6.13 -10.13 11.12
C THR A 175 7.54 -9.66 11.45
N LEU A 176 7.90 -8.45 11.04
CA LEU A 176 9.20 -7.84 11.35
C LEU A 176 9.38 -7.56 12.84
N ALA A 177 8.30 -7.22 13.55
CA ALA A 177 8.29 -6.94 14.98
C ALA A 177 7.95 -8.18 15.84
N ALA A 178 7.84 -9.37 15.24
CA ALA A 178 7.48 -10.59 15.95
C ALA A 178 8.59 -10.99 16.94
N PRO A 179 8.22 -11.60 18.09
CA PRO A 179 9.21 -12.23 18.95
C PRO A 179 9.99 -13.31 18.19
N TRP A 180 11.29 -13.42 18.46
CA TRP A 180 12.16 -14.43 17.86
C TRP A 180 12.68 -15.40 18.92
N LEU A 181 12.95 -16.63 18.46
CA LEU A 181 13.72 -17.62 19.17
C LEU A 181 14.90 -18.04 18.29
N ARG A 182 16.12 -17.90 18.80
CA ARG A 182 17.36 -18.35 18.17
C ARG A 182 17.94 -19.48 19.00
N LEU A 183 18.12 -20.64 18.37
CA LEU A 183 18.78 -21.79 18.96
C LEU A 183 20.12 -21.99 18.28
N GLY A 184 21.15 -22.33 19.04
CA GLY A 184 22.50 -22.53 18.54
C GLY A 184 23.25 -23.62 19.28
N GLY A 185 24.27 -24.14 18.61
CA GLY A 185 25.19 -25.11 19.18
C GLY A 185 26.58 -24.87 18.59
N GLU A 186 27.59 -24.91 19.44
CA GLU A 186 28.98 -24.74 19.07
C GLU A 186 29.81 -25.84 19.73
N MET A 187 30.67 -26.50 18.96
CA MET A 187 31.64 -27.46 19.47
C MET A 187 33.02 -26.98 19.07
N ARG A 188 33.88 -26.72 20.05
CA ARG A 188 35.28 -26.37 19.85
C ARG A 188 36.17 -27.48 20.35
N ARG A 189 37.16 -27.82 19.53
CA ARG A 189 38.21 -28.77 19.85
C ARG A 189 39.54 -28.08 19.55
N ASP A 190 40.35 -27.90 20.57
CA ASP A 190 41.67 -27.29 20.48
C ASP A 190 42.75 -28.40 20.45
N ASP A 191 43.98 -28.06 20.09
CA ASP A 191 45.16 -28.93 20.17
C ASP A 191 45.58 -29.19 21.64
N GLN A 192 45.01 -28.42 22.58
CA GLN A 192 44.99 -28.72 24.01
C GLN A 192 43.86 -29.71 24.37
N PRO A 193 43.97 -30.52 25.44
CA PRO A 193 43.00 -31.60 25.76
C PRO A 193 41.60 -31.12 26.18
N LEU A 194 41.29 -29.82 26.07
CA LEU A 194 40.00 -29.24 26.44
C LEU A 194 39.03 -29.28 25.24
N GLN A 195 37.90 -29.95 25.43
CA GLN A 195 36.76 -29.91 24.52
C GLN A 195 35.68 -29.02 25.14
N HIS A 196 35.13 -28.12 24.34
CA HIS A 196 34.08 -27.21 24.76
C HIS A 196 32.84 -27.40 23.89
N LEU A 197 31.73 -27.79 24.51
CA LEU A 197 30.43 -27.85 23.87
C LEU A 197 29.54 -26.77 24.48
N THR A 198 29.03 -25.87 23.65
CA THR A 198 28.12 -24.79 24.04
C THR A 198 26.79 -24.97 23.34
N GLY A 199 25.70 -25.00 24.10
CA GLY A 199 24.37 -24.73 23.57
C GLY A 199 24.03 -23.26 23.74
N SER A 200 23.12 -22.73 22.92
CA SER A 200 22.51 -21.44 23.17
C SER A 200 21.02 -21.45 22.83
N ALA A 201 20.23 -20.82 23.68
CA ALA A 201 18.84 -20.49 23.40
C ALA A 201 18.62 -19.03 23.75
N GLU A 202 18.17 -18.25 22.78
CA GLU A 202 17.90 -16.83 22.92
C GLU A 202 16.48 -16.54 22.47
N ALA A 203 15.70 -15.88 23.32
CA ALA A 203 14.39 -15.38 22.97
C ALA A 203 14.38 -13.85 23.11
N GLY A 204 13.71 -13.15 22.19
CA GLY A 204 13.60 -11.70 22.25
C GLY A 204 12.37 -11.16 21.57
N TRP A 205 12.09 -9.89 21.80
CA TRP A 205 11.01 -9.13 21.17
C TRP A 205 11.42 -7.67 20.95
N TYR A 206 10.72 -7.00 20.05
CA TYR A 206 10.93 -5.59 19.74
C TYR A 206 10.00 -4.71 20.58
N LEU A 207 10.55 -3.73 21.30
CA LEU A 207 9.76 -2.66 21.94
C LEU A 207 9.34 -1.61 20.92
N THR A 208 10.22 -1.37 19.96
CA THR A 208 10.00 -0.59 18.74
C THR A 208 10.77 -1.31 17.63
N PRO A 209 10.52 -0.98 16.35
CA PRO A 209 11.27 -1.59 15.25
C PRO A 209 12.79 -1.39 15.32
N LEU A 210 13.25 -0.43 16.12
CA LEU A 210 14.66 -0.09 16.29
C LEU A 210 15.25 -0.56 17.63
N HIS A 211 14.45 -1.10 18.54
CA HIS A 211 14.88 -1.43 19.90
C HIS A 211 14.34 -2.78 20.35
N SER A 212 15.23 -3.65 20.81
CA SER A 212 14.95 -5.02 21.21
C SER A 212 15.28 -5.28 22.67
N VAL A 213 14.57 -6.24 23.25
CA VAL A 213 14.96 -6.91 24.49
C VAL A 213 15.11 -8.40 24.19
N ALA A 214 16.18 -9.01 24.70
CA ALA A 214 16.40 -10.43 24.55
C ALA A 214 16.95 -11.05 25.84
N VAL A 215 16.69 -12.33 26.02
CA VAL A 215 17.29 -13.17 27.05
C VAL A 215 17.95 -14.35 26.37
N ARG A 216 19.21 -14.62 26.71
CA ARG A 216 19.99 -15.76 26.23
C ARG A 216 20.40 -16.63 27.40
N VAL A 217 20.28 -17.94 27.22
CA VAL A 217 20.88 -18.95 28.10
C VAL A 217 21.89 -19.77 27.30
N GLN A 218 23.03 -20.10 27.92
CA GLN A 218 24.13 -20.81 27.29
C GLN A 218 24.64 -21.93 28.21
N PRO A 219 24.05 -23.13 28.14
CA PRO A 219 24.64 -24.30 28.80
C PRO A 219 25.97 -24.65 28.13
N GLN A 220 26.98 -24.92 28.95
CA GLN A 220 28.32 -25.29 28.50
C GLN A 220 28.76 -26.59 29.17
N ARG A 221 29.38 -27.48 28.39
CA ARG A 221 30.08 -28.66 28.87
C ARG A 221 31.55 -28.51 28.53
N LEU A 222 32.38 -28.41 29.57
CA LEU A 222 33.83 -28.43 29.45
C LEU A 222 34.29 -29.86 29.75
N VAL A 223 35.16 -30.43 28.91
CA VAL A 223 35.73 -31.77 29.10
C VAL A 223 37.23 -31.71 28.92
N ALA A 224 37.98 -32.19 29.91
CA ALA A 224 39.44 -32.26 29.87
C ALA A 224 39.91 -33.67 30.28
N GLY A 225 40.31 -34.49 29.32
CA GLY A 225 40.58 -35.91 29.59
C GLY A 225 39.32 -36.64 30.08
N ASP A 226 39.39 -37.23 31.28
CA ASP A 226 38.28 -37.97 31.91
C ASP A 226 37.38 -37.10 32.81
N THR A 227 37.72 -35.82 33.01
CA THR A 227 36.92 -34.90 33.82
C THR A 227 36.02 -34.04 32.94
N GLY A 228 34.84 -33.68 33.47
CA GLY A 228 33.96 -32.75 32.79
C GLY A 228 33.06 -31.96 33.73
N GLU A 229 32.82 -30.71 33.37
CA GLU A 229 32.08 -29.72 34.14
C GLU A 229 30.92 -29.15 33.32
N ASN A 230 29.80 -28.88 33.99
CA ASN A 230 28.64 -28.20 33.41
C ASN A 230 28.55 -26.79 33.96
N LEU A 231 28.47 -25.80 33.07
CA LEU A 231 28.22 -24.40 33.42
C LEU A 231 26.93 -23.93 32.73
N LEU A 232 26.29 -22.91 33.30
CA LEU A 232 25.10 -22.31 32.70
C LEU A 232 25.21 -20.79 32.76
N ALA A 233 25.54 -20.17 31.63
CA ALA A 233 25.48 -18.72 31.55
C ALA A 233 24.05 -18.26 31.21
N GLY A 234 23.62 -17.17 31.83
CA GLY A 234 22.39 -16.46 31.49
C GLY A 234 22.68 -14.98 31.27
N GLU A 235 22.06 -14.37 30.26
CA GLU A 235 22.26 -12.96 29.92
C GLU A 235 20.95 -12.32 29.47
N ALA A 236 20.65 -11.13 29.97
CA ALA A 236 19.59 -10.26 29.45
C ALA A 236 20.23 -9.11 28.68
N ARG A 237 19.70 -8.78 27.50
CA ARG A 237 20.23 -7.77 26.60
C ARG A 237 19.19 -6.76 26.14
N LEU A 238 19.65 -5.55 25.93
CA LEU A 238 18.95 -4.45 25.27
C LEU A 238 19.71 -4.10 23.99
N GLY A 239 19.06 -4.23 22.84
CA GLY A 239 19.60 -3.87 21.55
C GLY A 239 18.94 -2.60 21.00
N GLY A 240 19.69 -1.80 20.26
CA GLY A 240 19.20 -0.57 19.64
C GLY A 240 19.92 -0.25 18.34
N TYR A 241 19.19 0.14 17.30
CA TYR A 241 19.74 0.69 16.07
C TYR A 241 19.40 2.18 15.94
N TRP A 242 20.41 2.99 15.62
CA TRP A 242 20.35 4.45 15.55
C TRP A 242 20.62 4.89 14.10
N PRO A 243 19.58 5.02 13.25
CA PRO A 243 19.77 5.23 11.80
C PRO A 243 20.55 6.50 11.45
N ALA A 244 20.34 7.59 12.19
CA ALA A 244 21.03 8.86 11.96
C ALA A 244 22.55 8.76 12.17
N ALA A 245 22.98 7.89 13.09
CA ALA A 245 24.38 7.62 13.37
C ALA A 245 24.91 6.38 12.64
N ARG A 246 24.03 5.61 11.97
CA ARG A 246 24.33 4.26 11.45
C ARG A 246 25.00 3.37 12.50
N LEU A 247 24.52 3.45 13.73
CA LEU A 247 25.11 2.81 14.89
C LEU A 247 24.18 1.73 15.43
N GLU A 248 24.72 0.56 15.71
CA GLU A 248 24.06 -0.49 16.48
C GLU A 248 24.69 -0.55 17.87
N THR A 249 23.84 -0.61 18.91
CA THR A 249 24.25 -0.68 20.30
C THR A 249 23.61 -1.89 20.95
N GLU A 250 24.37 -2.61 21.75
CA GLU A 250 23.89 -3.71 22.56
C GLU A 250 24.48 -3.59 23.97
N ALA A 251 23.64 -3.72 24.99
CA ALA A 251 24.06 -3.73 26.38
C ALA A 251 23.45 -4.96 27.06
N GLY A 252 24.30 -5.73 27.76
CA GLY A 252 23.89 -6.96 28.42
C GLY A 252 24.35 -7.05 29.86
N VAL A 253 23.59 -7.74 30.69
CA VAL A 253 23.98 -8.16 32.04
C VAL A 253 23.76 -9.66 32.15
N GLY A 254 24.75 -10.38 32.65
CA GLY A 254 24.68 -11.84 32.77
C GLY A 254 25.38 -12.40 34.01
N ALA A 255 25.13 -13.67 34.26
CA ALA A 255 25.70 -14.48 35.32
C ALA A 255 26.10 -15.86 34.78
N LEU A 256 27.02 -16.52 35.49
CA LEU A 256 27.53 -17.88 35.22
C LEU A 256 27.10 -18.85 36.33
#